data_AF-A0A0C9ZGC9-F1
#
_entry.id   AF-A0A0C9ZGC9-F1
#
_cell.length_a   1.000
_cell.length_b   1.000
_cell.length_c   1.000
_cell.angle_alpha   90.00
_cell.angle_beta   90.00
_cell.angle_gamma   90.00
#
_symmetry.space_group_name_H-M   'P 1'
#
loop_
_entity.id
_entity.type
_entity.pdbx_description
1 polymer ?
#
loop_
_entity_poly.entity_id
_entity_poly.type
_entity_poly.pdbx_seq_one_letter_code
_entity_poly.pdbx_strand_id
1 'polypeptide(L)' 'ARSSQRLRALALYKELHRLGREFEPSYDFHGKLRRLFEKNRHLTDEGEIEKAIQFGEYIKHETLALYSLRKYRHLRRMYP' A
#
# COMPACT_ATOMS: atom_id res chain seq x y z
N ALA A 1 2.20 -7.43 -22.67
CA ALA A 1 1.51 -6.68 -21.61
C ALA A 1 1.58 -7.36 -20.23
N ARG A 2 1.13 -8.61 -20.09
CA ARG A 2 1.01 -9.34 -18.80
C ARG A 2 2.27 -9.41 -17.90
N SER A 3 3.45 -9.59 -18.48
CA SER A 3 4.72 -9.62 -17.72
C SER A 3 4.99 -8.28 -17.00
N SER A 4 4.65 -7.16 -17.64
CA SER A 4 4.78 -5.81 -17.04
C SER A 4 3.87 -5.63 -15.83
N GLN A 5 2.61 -6.06 -15.92
CA GLN A 5 1.66 -5.94 -14.79
C GLN A 5 2.07 -6.79 -13.60
N ARG A 6 2.56 -8.01 -13.83
CA ARG A 6 3.07 -8.88 -12.76
C ARG A 6 4.27 -8.27 -12.06
N LEU A 7 5.23 -7.69 -12.80
CA LEU A 7 6.38 -7.01 -12.23
C LEU A 7 5.96 -5.79 -11.40
N ARG A 8 5.01 -4.98 -11.91
CA ARG A 8 4.44 -3.84 -11.19
C ARG A 8 3.76 -4.27 -9.89
N ALA A 9 2.93 -5.31 -9.92
CA ALA A 9 2.27 -5.83 -8.72
C ALA A 9 3.28 -6.34 -7.67
N LEU A 10 4.36 -7.00 -8.10
CA LEU A 10 5.43 -7.47 -7.21
C LEU A 10 6.22 -6.31 -6.59
N ALA A 11 6.54 -5.27 -7.37
CA ALA A 11 7.19 -4.07 -6.87
C ALA A 11 6.30 -3.37 -5.83
N LEU A 12 5.03 -3.16 -6.17
CA LEU A 12 4.04 -2.55 -5.28
C LEU A 12 3.87 -3.31 -3.97
N TYR A 13 3.83 -4.65 -4.01
CA TYR A 13 3.77 -5.47 -2.79
C TYR A 13 4.99 -5.22 -1.88
N LYS A 14 6.20 -5.19 -2.44
CA LYS A 14 7.43 -4.93 -1.67
C LYS A 14 7.44 -3.54 -1.06
N GLU A 15 6.97 -2.53 -1.81
CA GLU A 15 6.87 -1.16 -1.33
C GLU A 15 5.87 -1.03 -0.17
N LEU A 16 4.65 -1.54 -0.35
CA LEU A 16 3.63 -1.56 0.70
C LEU A 16 4.09 -2.35 1.92
N HIS A 17 4.74 -3.50 1.71
CA HIS A 17 5.32 -4.27 2.80
C HIS A 17 6.40 -3.48 3.54
N ARG A 18 7.24 -2.70 2.85
CA ARG A 18 8.23 -1.85 3.52
C ARG A 18 7.55 -0.77 4.36
N LEU A 19 6.54 -0.10 3.82
CA LEU A 19 5.76 0.94 4.51
C LEU A 19 5.03 0.41 5.74
N GLY A 20 4.48 -0.81 5.65
CA GLY A 20 3.79 -1.47 6.75
C GLY A 20 4.65 -1.66 8.01
N ARG A 21 5.98 -1.78 7.87
CA ARG A 21 6.90 -1.92 9.02
C ARG A 21 7.00 -0.67 9.88
N GLU A 22 6.81 0.51 9.27
CA GLU A 22 6.88 1.81 9.95
C GLU A 22 5.49 2.28 10.42
N PHE A 23 4.45 1.54 10.06
CA PHE A 23 3.07 1.80 10.45
C PHE A 23 2.82 1.35 11.91
N GLU A 24 1.70 1.78 12.49
CA GLU A 24 1.40 1.53 13.90
C GLU A 24 1.35 0.03 14.22
N PRO A 25 2.07 -0.47 15.25
CA PRO A 25 2.16 -1.90 15.57
C PRO A 25 0.81 -2.56 15.93
N SER A 26 -0.15 -1.78 16.41
CA SER A 26 -1.52 -2.24 16.73
C SER A 26 -2.35 -2.55 15.49
N TYR A 27 -1.95 -2.08 14.31
CA TYR A 27 -2.66 -2.30 13.07
C TYR A 27 -2.03 -3.46 12.29
N ASP A 28 -2.84 -4.50 12.01
CA ASP A 28 -2.43 -5.64 11.17
C ASP A 28 -2.31 -5.24 9.69
N PHE A 29 -1.29 -4.43 9.37
CA PHE A 29 -1.05 -3.95 8.02
C PHE A 29 -0.67 -5.11 7.09
N HIS A 30 0.27 -5.95 7.53
CA HIS A 30 0.80 -7.05 6.72
C HIS A 30 -0.23 -8.14 6.47
N GLY A 31 -1.05 -8.51 7.47
CA GLY A 31 -2.11 -9.49 7.29
C GLY A 31 -3.22 -8.98 6.38
N LYS A 32 -3.55 -7.69 6.41
CA LYS A 32 -4.49 -7.07 5.45
C LYS A 32 -3.91 -6.99 4.04
N LEU A 33 -2.64 -6.59 3.89
CA LEU A 33 -1.94 -6.55 2.62
C LEU A 33 -1.91 -7.94 1.96
N ARG A 34 -1.55 -8.97 2.72
CA ARG A 34 -1.55 -10.35 2.24
C ARG A 34 -2.93 -10.79 1.75
N ARG A 35 -3.98 -10.57 2.57
CA ARG A 35 -5.37 -10.90 2.21
C ARG A 35 -5.83 -10.19 0.94
N LEU A 36 -5.45 -8.93 0.74
CA LEU A 36 -5.77 -8.16 -0.47
C LEU A 36 -5.17 -8.80 -1.73
N PHE A 37 -3.89 -9.17 -1.69
CA PHE A 37 -3.21 -9.79 -2.83
C PHE A 37 -3.70 -11.24 -3.07
N GLU A 38 -3.99 -11.99 -2.01
CA GLU A 38 -4.57 -13.33 -2.12
C GLU A 38 -5.96 -13.31 -2.79
N LYS A 39 -6.82 -12.37 -2.41
CA LYS A 39 -8.15 -12.19 -3.02
C LYS A 39 -8.08 -11.94 -4.53
N ASN A 40 -7.07 -11.20 -4.97
CA ASN A 40 -6.89 -10.80 -6.37
C ASN A 40 -5.98 -11.75 -7.18
N ARG A 41 -5.51 -12.86 -6.60
CA ARG A 41 -4.56 -13.80 -7.24
C ARG A 41 -5.07 -14.42 -8.53
N HIS A 42 -6.39 -14.63 -8.62
CA HIS A 42 -7.04 -15.32 -9.73
C HIS A 42 -7.52 -14.38 -10.84
N LEU A 43 -7.23 -13.08 -10.76
CA LEU A 43 -7.57 -12.13 -11.80
C LEU A 43 -6.80 -12.45 -13.08
N THR A 44 -7.53 -12.65 -14.17
CA THR A 44 -6.98 -12.93 -15.50
C THR A 44 -7.18 -11.78 -16.47
N ASP A 45 -8.21 -10.95 -16.25
CA ASP A 45 -8.55 -9.80 -17.07
C ASP A 45 -7.55 -8.64 -16.87
N GLU A 46 -7.06 -8.06 -17.97
CA GLU A 46 -6.03 -7.02 -17.91
C GLU A 46 -6.54 -5.71 -17.30
N GLY A 47 -7.83 -5.39 -17.49
CA GLY A 47 -8.46 -4.19 -16.94
C GLY A 47 -8.66 -4.28 -15.42
N GLU A 48 -9.13 -5.43 -14.94
CA GLU A 48 -9.27 -5.68 -13.50
C GLU A 48 -7.91 -5.72 -12.78
N ILE A 49 -6.87 -6.25 -13.41
CA ILE A 49 -5.51 -6.22 -12.86
C ILE A 49 -5.02 -4.77 -12.72
N GLU A 50 -5.23 -3.93 -13.74
CA GLU A 50 -4.79 -2.53 -13.69
C GLU A 50 -5.56 -1.74 -12.61
N LYS A 51 -6.86 -1.97 -12.46
CA LYS A 51 -7.66 -1.40 -11.36
C LYS A 51 -7.13 -1.82 -9.99
N ALA A 52 -6.79 -3.09 -9.83
CA ALA A 52 -6.22 -3.59 -8.57
C ALA A 52 -4.85 -2.97 -8.26
N ILE A 53 -4.01 -2.75 -9.28
CA ILE A 53 -2.73 -2.05 -9.14
C ILE A 53 -2.95 -0.59 -8.75
N GLN A 54 -3.85 0.13 -9.42
CA GLN A 54 -4.21 1.51 -9.07
C GLN A 54 -4.72 1.63 -7.63
N PHE A 55 -5.56 0.68 -7.20
CA PHE A 55 -6.04 0.65 -5.82
C PHE A 55 -4.90 0.47 -4.81
N GLY A 56 -3.91 -0.38 -5.12
CA GLY A 56 -2.73 -0.53 -4.27
C GLY A 56 -1.84 0.72 -4.24
N GLU A 57 -1.67 1.43 -5.36
CA GLU A 57 -0.97 2.73 -5.39
C GLU A 57 -1.71 3.80 -4.57
N TYR A 58 -3.04 3.82 -4.65
CA TYR A 58 -3.86 4.70 -3.80
C TYR A 58 -3.62 4.43 -2.31
N ILE A 59 -3.62 3.17 -1.87
CA ILE A 59 -3.31 2.78 -0.48
C ILE A 59 -1.92 3.27 -0.06
N LYS A 60 -0.91 3.14 -0.94
CA LYS A 60 0.45 3.63 -0.69
C LYS A 60 0.47 5.14 -0.47
N HIS A 61 -0.19 5.91 -1.34
CA HIS A 61 -0.26 7.36 -1.20
C HIS A 61 -0.98 7.79 0.08
N GLU A 62 -2.09 7.16 0.41
CA GLU A 62 -2.84 7.44 1.65
C GLU A 62 -1.98 7.14 2.89
N THR A 63 -1.26 6.02 2.89
CA THR A 63 -0.36 5.64 3.99
C THR A 63 0.76 6.67 4.18
N LEU A 64 1.36 7.16 3.09
CA LEU A 64 2.38 8.21 3.13
C LEU A 64 1.81 9.57 3.60
N ALA A 65 0.59 9.90 3.20
CA ALA A 65 -0.11 11.10 3.65
C ALA A 65 -0.37 11.05 5.16
N LEU A 66 -0.84 9.92 5.68
CA LEU A 66 -1.03 9.70 7.11
C LEU A 66 0.28 9.83 7.90
N TYR A 67 1.38 9.28 7.37
CA TYR A 67 2.70 9.44 7.98
C TYR A 67 3.11 10.92 8.08
N SER A 68 2.94 11.66 6.99
CA SER A 68 3.24 13.10 6.91
C SER A 68 2.38 13.90 7.88
N LEU A 69 1.09 13.57 7.97
CA LEU A 69 0.15 14.22 8.89
C LEU A 69 0.49 13.96 10.35
N ARG A 70 0.88 12.72 10.69
CA ARG A 70 1.34 12.37 12.05
C ARG A 70 2.58 13.18 12.43
N LYS A 71 3.56 13.29 11.52
CA LYS A 71 4.77 14.11 11.72
C LYS A 71 4.41 15.59 11.93
N TYR A 72 3.55 16.14 11.08
CA TYR A 72 3.09 17.53 11.20
C TYR A 72 2.37 17.79 12.53
N ARG A 73 1.45 16.91 12.94
CA ARG A 73 0.74 17.01 14.23
C ARG A 73 1.69 16.98 15.42
N HIS A 74 2.75 16.19 15.36
CA HIS A 74 3.76 16.15 16.43
C HIS A 74 4.55 17.46 16.49
N LEU A 75 5.07 17.95 15.36
CA LEU A 75 5.79 19.22 15.30
C LEU A 75 4.95 20.40 15.79
N ARG A 76 3.69 20.49 15.35
CA ARG A 76 2.76 21.56 15.77
C ARG A 76 2.48 21.58 17.27
N ARG A 77 2.63 20.45 17.98
CA ARG A 77 2.50 20.40 19.44
C ARG A 77 3.77 20.83 20.16
N MET A 78 4.93 20.57 19.56
CA MET A 78 6.24 20.84 20.18
C MET A 78 6.68 22.30 20.00
N TYR A 79 6.24 22.95 18.93
CA TYR A 79 6.55 24.35 18.63
C TYR A 79 5.26 25.17 18.65
N PRO A 80 4.92 25.80 19.80
CA PRO A 80 3.83 26.74 19.90
C PRO A 80 4.06 28.01 19.06
#